data_AF-A0A4S8MMI1-F1
#
_entry.id   AF-A0A4S8MMI1-F1
#
_cell.length_a   1.000
_cell.length_b   1.000
_cell.length_c   1.000
_cell.angle_alpha   90.00
_cell.angle_beta   90.00
_cell.angle_gamma   90.00
#
_symmetry.space_group_name_H-M   'P 1'
#
loop_
_entity.id
_entity.type
_entity.pdbx_description
1 polymer ?
#
loop_
_entity_poly.entity_id
_entity_poly.type
_entity_poly.pdbx_seq_one_letter_code
_entity_poly.pdbx_strand_id
1 'polypeptide(L)'
;MDSSDGYIYILSSPSSHVKKIGFTQRKVTVRLKEWRKSCPSMDYKLQSWLMCRQVKKTERLAHRIFAKKRLARHTCIDCKKHHRELFLLPITNDACLSVILWANLLALSL
;
A
#
# COMPACT_ATOMS: atom_id res chain seq x y z
N MET A 1 -15.41 14.41 10.95
CA MET A 1 -14.00 14.77 10.68
C MET A 1 -13.16 13.49 10.69
N ASP A 2 -12.73 13.02 9.53
CA ASP A 2 -11.94 11.76 9.38
C ASP A 2 -10.44 12.05 9.64
N SER A 3 -10.16 12.72 10.76
CA SER A 3 -8.82 13.07 11.24
C SER A 3 -8.19 11.82 11.85
N SER A 4 -7.58 10.99 11.01
CA SER A 4 -6.71 9.95 11.53
C SER A 4 -5.41 9.91 10.76
N ASP A 5 -4.39 10.38 11.46
CA ASP A 5 -3.01 10.31 11.05
C ASP A 5 -2.58 8.84 11.04
N GLY A 6 -1.64 8.53 10.15
CA GLY A 6 -1.12 7.19 10.03
C GLY A 6 -0.06 7.10 8.96
N TYR A 7 0.21 5.87 8.55
CA TYR A 7 1.23 5.56 7.58
C TYR A 7 0.60 4.94 6.35
N ILE A 8 0.94 5.48 5.18
CA ILE A 8 0.89 4.72 3.93
C ILE A 8 2.17 3.90 3.83
N TYR A 9 2.06 2.64 3.44
CA TYR A 9 3.21 1.78 3.21
C TYR A 9 3.11 1.07 1.86
N ILE A 10 4.27 0.81 1.29
CA ILE A 10 4.44 0.03 0.07
C ILE A 10 5.25 -1.21 0.41
N LEU A 11 4.69 -2.38 0.10
CA LEU A 11 5.43 -3.63 0.15
C LEU A 11 5.76 -4.11 -1.26
N SER A 12 6.90 -4.75 -1.41
CA SER A 12 7.36 -5.31 -2.67
C SER A 12 7.99 -6.68 -2.48
N SER A 13 7.88 -7.53 -3.50
CA SER A 13 8.65 -8.78 -3.55
C SER A 13 9.84 -8.56 -4.48
N PRO A 14 11.06 -8.98 -4.11
CA PRO A 14 12.23 -8.88 -4.98
C PRO A 14 12.05 -9.61 -6.32
N SER A 15 11.25 -10.68 -6.34
CA SER A 15 10.99 -11.52 -7.51
C SER A 15 9.76 -11.08 -8.32
N SER A 16 9.16 -9.93 -8.02
CA SER A 16 7.89 -9.53 -8.63
C SER A 16 7.73 -8.03 -8.84
N HIS A 17 7.12 -7.68 -9.97
CA HIS A 17 6.56 -6.35 -10.24
C HIS A 17 5.29 -6.05 -9.41
N VAL A 18 4.81 -7.00 -8.60
CA VAL A 18 3.63 -6.76 -7.77
C VAL A 18 4.02 -5.99 -6.51
N LYS A 19 3.37 -4.85 -6.33
CA LYS A 19 3.48 -4.01 -5.13
C LYS A 19 2.14 -4.03 -4.37
N LYS A 20 2.22 -4.00 -3.05
CA LYS A 20 1.06 -3.81 -2.16
C LYS A 20 1.08 -2.40 -1.60
N ILE A 21 -0.01 -1.65 -1.79
CA ILE A 21 -0.16 -0.31 -1.20
C ILE A 21 -1.24 -0.39 -0.13
N GLY A 22 -0.90 -0.11 1.11
CA GLY A 22 -1.86 -0.14 2.22
C GLY A 22 -1.62 0.98 3.21
N PHE A 23 -2.51 1.06 4.21
CA PHE A 23 -2.34 1.99 5.31
C PHE A 23 -2.39 1.30 6.68
N THR A 24 -1.89 2.01 7.69
CA THR A 24 -2.07 1.67 9.09
C THR A 24 -2.02 2.91 9.98
N GLN A 25 -2.73 2.90 11.10
CA GLN A 25 -2.60 3.91 12.16
C GLN A 25 -1.63 3.47 13.26
N ARG A 26 -1.10 2.24 13.15
CA ARG A 26 -0.12 1.66 14.08
C ARG A 26 1.28 1.72 13.45
N LYS A 27 2.31 1.36 14.22
CA LYS A 27 3.67 1.19 13.67
C LYS A 27 3.66 0.21 12.47
N VAL A 28 4.23 0.62 11.34
CA VAL A 28 4.24 -0.14 10.07
C VAL A 28 4.81 -1.54 10.24
N THR A 29 5.86 -1.68 11.06
CA THR A 29 6.51 -2.97 11.35
C THR A 29 5.58 -3.95 12.07
N VAL A 30 4.72 -3.48 12.97
CA VAL A 30 3.71 -4.30 13.66
C VAL A 30 2.67 -4.78 12.66
N ARG A 31 2.15 -3.86 11.83
CA ARG A 31 1.15 -4.21 10.81
C ARG A 31 1.68 -5.25 9.82
N LEU A 32 2.95 -5.12 9.43
CA LEU A 32 3.59 -6.08 8.53
C LEU A 32 3.69 -7.48 9.16
N LYS A 33 4.08 -7.57 10.44
CA LYS A 33 4.12 -8.85 11.18
C LYS A 33 2.75 -9.51 11.25
N GLU A 34 1.70 -8.76 11.59
CA GLU A 34 0.31 -9.26 11.62
C GLU A 34 -0.13 -9.77 10.24
N TRP A 35 0.15 -9.00 9.19
CA TRP A 35 -0.27 -9.34 7.85
C TRP A 35 0.43 -10.60 7.33
N ARG A 36 1.74 -10.75 7.56
CA ARG A 36 2.49 -11.95 7.19
C ARG A 36 1.96 -13.21 7.88
N LYS A 37 1.56 -13.11 9.16
CA LYS A 37 0.88 -14.22 9.85
C LYS A 37 -0.45 -14.60 9.18
N SER A 38 -1.17 -13.62 8.65
CA SER A 38 -2.47 -13.85 8.00
C SER A 38 -2.39 -14.31 6.54
N CYS A 39 -1.27 -14.06 5.86
CA CYS A 39 -1.09 -14.34 4.43
C CYS A 39 0.39 -14.67 4.12
N PRO A 40 0.82 -15.92 4.37
CA PRO A 40 2.21 -16.35 4.21
C PRO A 40 2.71 -16.46 2.75
N SER A 41 1.81 -16.58 1.75
CA SER A 41 2.12 -16.79 0.32
C SER A 41 3.03 -15.73 -0.31
N MET A 42 3.15 -14.58 0.35
CA MET A 42 3.66 -13.38 -0.27
C MET A 42 4.91 -12.94 0.49
N ASP A 43 6.10 -13.21 -0.08
CA ASP A 43 7.41 -12.74 0.42
C ASP A 43 7.59 -11.21 0.21
N TYR A 44 6.60 -10.45 0.68
CA TYR A 44 6.63 -9.02 0.61
C TYR A 44 7.46 -8.43 1.74
N LYS A 45 8.41 -7.58 1.34
CA LYS A 45 9.26 -6.78 2.22
C LYS A 45 8.77 -5.33 2.18
N LEU A 46 8.93 -4.62 3.29
CA LEU A 46 8.65 -3.19 3.34
C LEU A 46 9.63 -2.48 2.43
N GLN A 47 9.12 -1.87 1.36
CA GLN A 47 9.93 -1.05 0.47
C GLN A 47 10.02 0.38 1.01
N SER A 48 8.88 0.94 1.41
CA SER A 48 8.80 2.32 1.90
C SER A 48 7.55 2.57 2.72
N TRP A 49 7.56 3.67 3.46
CA TRP A 49 6.41 4.18 4.19
C TRP A 49 6.50 5.69 4.36
N LEU A 50 5.34 6.32 4.51
CA LEU A 50 5.21 7.76 4.72
C LEU A 50 4.12 8.01 5.74
N MET A 51 4.38 8.90 6.70
CA MET A 51 3.36 9.40 7.61
C MET A 51 2.54 10.49 6.92
N CYS A 52 1.21 10.42 6.98
CA CYS A 52 0.35 11.46 6.45
C CYS A 52 -0.92 11.64 7.28
N ARG A 53 -1.49 12.85 7.18
CA ARG A 53 -2.85 13.12 7.66
C ARG A 53 -3.87 12.50 6.71
N GLN A 54 -5.08 12.24 7.19
CA GLN A 54 -6.19 11.66 6.40
C GLN A 54 -5.80 10.35 5.69
N VAL A 55 -5.07 9.46 6.38
CA VAL A 55 -4.41 8.29 5.78
C VAL A 55 -5.34 7.39 4.96
N LYS A 56 -6.59 7.21 5.39
CA LYS A 56 -7.61 6.43 4.66
C LYS A 56 -7.97 7.06 3.33
N LYS A 57 -8.09 8.39 3.27
CA LYS A 57 -8.40 9.13 2.04
C LYS A 57 -7.23 9.03 1.06
N THR A 58 -6.00 9.16 1.56
CA THR A 58 -4.78 9.02 0.77
C THR A 58 -4.66 7.61 0.17
N GLU A 59 -4.92 6.56 0.94
CA GLU A 59 -4.91 5.18 0.44
C GLU A 59 -5.95 4.95 -0.67
N ARG A 60 -7.19 5.41 -0.45
CA ARG A 60 -8.25 5.34 -1.47
C ARG A 60 -7.87 6.05 -2.75
N LEU A 61 -7.24 7.23 -2.67
CA LEU A 61 -6.79 7.97 -3.84
C LEU A 61 -5.68 7.22 -4.58
N ALA A 62 -4.68 6.73 -3.86
CA ALA A 62 -3.61 5.91 -4.45
C ALA A 62 -4.18 4.68 -5.18
N HIS A 63 -5.15 3.99 -4.57
CA HIS A 63 -5.82 2.83 -5.18
C HIS A 63 -6.64 3.19 -6.43
N ARG A 64 -7.19 4.40 -6.50
CA ARG A 64 -7.89 4.91 -7.71
C ARG A 64 -6.91 5.25 -8.83
N ILE A 65 -5.81 5.94 -8.50
CA ILE A 65 -4.75 6.29 -9.47
C ILE A 65 -4.20 5.02 -10.13
N PHE A 66 -3.88 4.00 -9.33
CA PHE A 66 -3.35 2.74 -9.82
C PHE A 66 -4.42 1.72 -10.22
N ALA A 67 -5.71 2.11 -10.32
CA ALA A 67 -6.79 1.16 -10.60
C ALA A 67 -6.58 0.38 -11.90
N LYS A 68 -6.06 1.03 -12.95
CA LYS A 68 -5.74 0.40 -14.25
C LYS A 68 -4.55 -0.58 -14.18
N LYS A 69 -3.74 -0.50 -13.13
CA LYS A 69 -2.58 -1.38 -12.88
C LYS A 69 -2.88 -2.42 -11.79
N ARG A 70 -4.11 -2.48 -11.29
CA ARG A 70 -4.49 -3.44 -10.26
C ARG A 70 -4.34 -4.86 -10.80
N LEU A 71 -3.73 -5.72 -10.00
CA LEU A 71 -3.59 -7.13 -10.35
C LEU A 71 -4.99 -7.74 -10.52
N ALA A 72 -5.16 -8.61 -11.52
CA ALA A 72 -6.42 -9.27 -11.77
C ALA A 72 -6.92 -9.97 -10.49
N ARG A 73 -8.24 -9.93 -10.29
CA ARG A 73 -8.88 -10.50 -9.09
C ARG A 73 -8.58 -11.99 -9.06
N HIS A 74 -7.74 -12.40 -8.13
CA HIS A 74 -7.53 -13.78 -7.78
C HIS A 74 -7.78 -13.95 -6.29
N THR A 75 -8.14 -15.16 -5.89
CA THR A 75 -8.21 -15.53 -4.48
C THR A 75 -6.82 -15.96 -4.06
N CYS A 76 -6.25 -15.32 -3.04
CA CYS A 76 -4.98 -15.76 -2.48
C CYS A 76 -5.11 -17.19 -1.95
N ILE A 77 -4.16 -18.05 -2.28
CA ILE A 77 -4.19 -19.47 -1.93
C ILE A 77 -4.12 -19.66 -0.41
N ASP A 78 -3.32 -18.86 0.30
CA ASP A 78 -3.16 -19.03 1.75
C ASP A 78 -4.24 -18.34 2.57
N CYS A 79 -4.52 -17.06 2.30
CA CYS A 79 -5.46 -16.31 3.14
C CYS A 79 -6.91 -16.36 2.64
N LYS A 80 -7.17 -17.00 1.49
CA LYS A 80 -8.48 -17.12 0.83
C LYS A 80 -9.19 -15.79 0.56
N LYS A 81 -8.48 -14.66 0.59
CA LYS A 81 -9.02 -13.32 0.35
C LYS A 81 -8.66 -12.80 -1.04
N HIS A 82 -9.51 -11.90 -1.53
CA HIS A 82 -9.21 -11.08 -2.70
C HIS A 82 -8.43 -9.83 -2.29
N HIS A 83 -7.15 -9.79 -2.64
CA HIS A 83 -6.33 -8.60 -2.38
C HIS A 83 -6.59 -7.55 -3.46
N ARG A 84 -7.34 -6.50 -3.11
CA ARG A 84 -7.64 -5.35 -3.99
C ARG A 84 -6.52 -4.31 -3.98
N GLU A 85 -5.58 -4.48 -3.06
CA GLU A 85 -4.49 -3.58 -2.77
C GLU A 85 -3.16 -3.97 -3.46
N LEU A 86 -3.21 -4.92 -4.40
CA LEU A 86 -2.07 -5.36 -5.19
C LEU A 86 -2.08 -4.74 -6.58
N PHE A 87 -0.92 -4.25 -7.02
CA PHE A 87 -0.75 -3.52 -8.27
C PHE A 87 0.50 -4.01 -9.00
N LEU A 88 0.41 -4.18 -10.32
CA LEU A 88 1.53 -4.45 -11.21
C LEU A 88 2.22 -3.12 -11.54
N LEU A 89 3.29 -2.81 -10.81
CA LEU A 89 4.07 -1.59 -10.97
C LEU A 89 5.51 -1.96 -11.38
N PRO A 90 6.15 -1.18 -12.27
CA PRO A 90 7.54 -1.42 -12.61
C PRO A 90 8.42 -1.46 -11.35
N ILE A 91 9.56 -2.17 -11.42
CA ILE A 91 10.49 -2.29 -10.28
C ILE A 91 11.12 -0.94 -9.92
N THR A 92 11.06 0.03 -10.82
CA THR A 92 11.53 1.41 -10.61
C THR A 92 10.87 2.06 -9.39
N ASN A 93 11.57 3.00 -8.76
CA ASN A 93 11.20 3.62 -7.47
C ASN A 93 9.97 4.58 -7.57
N ASP A 94 9.30 4.63 -8.71
CA ASP A 94 8.32 5.65 -9.09
C ASP A 94 6.98 5.54 -8.35
N ALA A 95 6.63 4.33 -7.91
CA ALA A 95 5.44 4.10 -7.07
C ALA A 95 5.57 4.82 -5.71
N CYS A 96 6.78 4.86 -5.18
CA CYS A 96 7.12 5.55 -3.94
C CYS A 96 7.01 7.07 -4.14
N LEU A 97 7.60 7.58 -5.22
CA LEU A 97 7.58 9.00 -5.58
C LEU A 97 6.17 9.51 -5.85
N SER A 98 5.33 8.74 -6.55
CA SER A 98 3.94 9.11 -6.82
C SER A 98 3.11 9.18 -5.54
N VAL A 99 3.25 8.19 -4.65
CA VAL A 99 2.55 8.17 -3.37
C VAL A 99 3.01 9.31 -2.45
N ILE A 100 4.32 9.61 -2.44
CA ILE A 100 4.90 10.74 -1.69
C ILE A 100 4.41 12.09 -2.24
N LEU A 101 4.42 12.27 -3.56
CA LEU A 101 3.97 13.50 -4.21
C LEU A 101 2.51 13.81 -3.87
N TRP A 102 1.62 12.80 -3.96
CA TRP A 102 0.20 13.00 -3.69
C TRP A 102 -0.13 13.16 -2.21
N ALA A 103 0.57 12.44 -1.33
CA ALA A 103 0.42 12.63 0.11
C ALA A 103 0.81 14.05 0.56
N ASN A 104 1.83 14.64 -0.08
CA ASN A 104 2.25 16.02 0.17
C ASN A 104 1.27 17.04 -0.44
N LEU A 105 0.77 16.83 -1.67
CA LEU A 105 -0.19 17.74 -2.30
C LEU A 105 -1.53 17.82 -1.53
N LEU A 106 -2.00 16.71 -0.97
CA LEU A 106 -3.21 16.70 -0.12
C LEU A 106 -3.00 17.34 1.26
N ALA A 107 -1.77 17.45 1.73
CA ALA A 107 -1.43 18.17 2.96
C ALA A 107 -1.39 19.69 2.75
N LEU A 108 -1.19 20.14 1.51
CA LEU A 108 -1.13 21.56 1.12
C LEU A 108 -2.50 22.15 0.75
N SER A 109 -3.52 21.34 0.49
CA SER A 109 -4.89 21.79 0.24
C SER A 109 -5.65 22.10 1.55
N LEU A 110 -5.07 22.98 2.37
CA LEU A 110 -5.71 23.65 3.50
C LEU A 110 -6.59 24.80 3.01
#